data_AF-A0A4U0WE35-F1
#
_entry.id   AF-A0A4U0WE35-F1
#
_cell.length_a   1.000
_cell.length_b   1.000
_cell.length_c   1.000
_cell.angle_alpha   90.00
_cell.angle_beta   90.00
_cell.angle_gamma   90.00
#
_symmetry.space_group_name_H-M   'P 1'
#
loop_
_entity.id
_entity.type
_entity.pdbx_description
1 polymer ?
#
loop_
_entity_poly.entity_id
_entity_poly.type
_entity_poly.pdbx_seq_one_letter_code
_entity_poly.pdbx_strand_id
1 'polypeptide(L)'
;MLIPASGLALPIIKSLTDCANLSKTVEPYIGQLYDLPTNLHSAATSTDSLKHLYTSTNPVISGFAFSLALFPIFLIVSEVNKNYSQVDRVWSILPTLYNAHFAIWARLNGLPTQKVDNVLAFSVIWTMRLTYNYWRKGGYQVG
;
A
#
# COMPACT_ATOMS: atom_id res chain seq x y z
N MET A 1 2.77 7.69 -25.55
CA MET A 1 2.85 8.36 -24.24
C MET A 1 1.43 8.75 -23.86
N LEU A 2 0.80 8.00 -22.94
CA LEU A 2 -0.53 8.36 -22.45
C LEU A 2 -0.34 9.52 -21.46
N ILE A 3 -0.80 10.70 -21.84
CA ILE A 3 -0.88 11.85 -20.94
C ILE A 3 -1.93 11.47 -19.89
N PRO A 4 -1.60 11.42 -18.58
CA PRO A 4 -2.60 11.12 -17.56
C PRO A 4 -3.69 12.19 -17.60
N ALA A 5 -4.94 11.76 -17.52
CA ALA A 5 -6.09 12.67 -17.51
C ALA A 5 -5.97 13.66 -16.34
N SER A 6 -6.22 14.94 -16.62
CA SER A 6 -6.34 15.99 -15.61
C SER A 6 -7.38 15.56 -14.57
N GLY A 7 -6.96 15.40 -13.31
CA GLY A 7 -7.82 14.94 -12.21
C GLY A 7 -7.37 13.66 -11.50
N LEU A 8 -6.31 13.00 -11.96
CA LEU A 8 -5.71 11.87 -11.22
C LEU A 8 -5.07 12.35 -9.91
N ALA A 9 -5.17 11.54 -8.86
CA ALA A 9 -4.52 11.79 -7.57
C ALA A 9 -3.00 11.48 -7.59
N LEU A 10 -2.30 11.91 -8.65
CA LEU A 10 -0.85 11.76 -8.81
C LEU A 10 -0.15 13.11 -8.95
N PRO A 11 1.06 13.24 -8.37
CA PRO A 11 1.84 14.46 -8.47
C PRO A 11 2.34 14.70 -9.89
N ILE A 12 2.44 15.97 -10.28
CA ILE A 12 3.08 16.36 -11.54
C ILE A 12 4.58 16.40 -11.33
N ILE A 13 5.27 15.36 -11.79
CA ILE A 13 6.72 15.18 -11.63
C ILE A 13 7.43 15.47 -12.96
N LYS A 14 8.38 16.42 -12.93
CA LYS A 14 9.10 16.88 -14.14
C LYS A 14 10.47 16.22 -14.33
N SER A 15 11.04 15.64 -13.27
CA SER A 15 12.35 15.00 -13.28
C SER A 15 12.38 13.76 -12.38
N LEU A 16 13.41 12.91 -12.55
CA LEU A 16 13.63 11.77 -11.65
C LEU A 16 13.96 12.21 -10.21
N THR A 17 14.67 13.32 -10.05
CA THR A 17 15.00 13.87 -8.73
C THR A 17 13.76 14.33 -7.98
N ASP A 18 12.75 14.81 -8.71
CA ASP A 18 11.47 15.22 -8.12
C ASP A 18 10.70 14.04 -7.52
N CYS A 19 10.90 12.81 -8.00
CA CYS A 19 10.31 11.61 -7.39
C CYS A 19 10.78 11.37 -5.94
N ALA A 20 11.98 11.85 -5.59
CA ALA A 20 12.54 11.70 -4.25
C ALA A 20 12.18 12.88 -3.33
N ASN A 21 11.46 13.89 -3.82
CA ASN A 21 11.10 15.06 -3.04
C ASN A 21 9.70 14.89 -2.41
N LEU A 22 9.66 14.71 -1.09
CA LEU A 22 8.43 14.48 -0.33
C LEU A 22 7.41 15.61 -0.49
N SER A 23 7.86 16.86 -0.52
CA SER A 23 6.99 18.04 -0.70
C SER A 23 6.31 18.08 -2.07
N LYS A 24 6.87 17.36 -3.06
CA LYS A 24 6.26 17.22 -4.39
C LYS A 24 5.41 15.96 -4.49
N THR A 25 5.80 14.87 -3.84
CA THR A 25 5.18 13.55 -4.08
C THR A 25 4.10 13.16 -3.07
N VAL A 26 4.21 13.60 -1.82
CA VAL A 26 3.33 13.16 -0.72
C VAL A 26 2.63 14.32 -0.04
N GLU A 27 3.35 15.39 0.30
CA GLU A 27 2.81 16.53 1.07
C GLU A 27 1.49 17.10 0.51
N PRO A 28 1.32 17.28 -0.83
CA PRO A 28 0.07 17.80 -1.39
C PRO A 28 -1.16 16.92 -1.13
N TYR A 29 -0.95 15.63 -0.79
CA TYR A 29 -2.01 14.65 -0.60
C TYR A 29 -2.26 14.31 0.87
N ILE A 30 -1.49 14.85 1.81
CA ILE A 30 -1.64 14.55 3.24
C ILE A 30 -3.07 14.88 3.72
N GLY A 31 -3.71 15.92 3.19
CA GLY A 31 -5.11 16.25 3.49
C GLY A 31 -6.06 15.08 3.28
N GLN A 32 -5.85 14.28 2.22
CA GLN A 32 -6.68 13.11 1.91
C GLN A 32 -6.65 12.07 3.03
N LEU A 33 -5.57 11.99 3.81
CA LEU A 33 -5.47 11.06 4.94
C LEU A 33 -6.45 11.43 6.05
N TYR A 34 -6.57 12.72 6.36
CA TYR A 34 -7.45 13.21 7.42
C TYR A 34 -8.93 13.09 7.03
N ASP A 35 -9.24 13.28 5.74
CA ASP A 35 -10.61 13.17 5.23
C ASP A 35 -11.05 11.71 5.04
N LEU A 36 -10.10 10.77 4.96
CA LEU A 36 -10.35 9.37 4.59
C LEU A 36 -11.38 8.66 5.49
N PRO A 37 -11.37 8.79 6.83
CA PRO A 37 -12.34 8.11 7.68
C PRO A 37 -13.79 8.54 7.38
N THR A 38 -14.02 9.84 7.23
CA THR A 38 -15.35 10.40 6.91
C THR A 38 -15.79 9.98 5.52
N ASN A 39 -14.89 10.10 4.53
CA ASN A 39 -15.18 9.71 3.15
C ASN A 39 -15.45 8.21 3.02
N LEU A 40 -14.72 7.38 3.77
CA LEU A 40 -14.93 5.93 3.80
C LEU A 40 -16.29 5.58 4.38
N HIS A 41 -16.69 6.23 5.49
CA HIS A 41 -18.01 6.04 6.08
C HIS A 41 -19.14 6.38 5.10
N SER A 42 -19.02 7.50 4.37
CA SER A 42 -19.99 7.89 3.34
C SER A 42 -20.01 6.94 2.14
N ALA A 43 -18.83 6.47 1.71
CA ALA A 43 -18.68 5.58 0.56
C ALA A 43 -19.07 4.11 0.86
N ALA A 44 -19.11 3.69 2.13
CA ALA A 44 -19.43 2.33 2.56
C ALA A 44 -20.83 1.84 2.15
N THR A 45 -21.67 2.74 1.63
CA THR A 45 -23.02 2.45 1.13
C THR A 45 -23.04 1.71 -0.20
N SER A 46 -21.98 1.78 -1.01
CA SER A 46 -21.93 1.06 -2.30
C SER A 46 -20.51 0.66 -2.73
N THR A 47 -20.42 -0.42 -3.52
CA THR A 47 -19.14 -0.89 -4.08
C THR A 47 -18.54 0.11 -5.06
N ASP A 48 -19.39 0.81 -5.82
CA ASP A 48 -18.94 1.81 -6.80
C ASP A 48 -18.37 3.05 -6.11
N SER A 49 -18.99 3.51 -5.02
CA SER A 49 -18.47 4.62 -4.21
C SER A 49 -17.14 4.28 -3.55
N LEU A 50 -16.99 3.05 -3.03
CA LEU A 50 -15.72 2.58 -2.47
C LEU A 50 -14.62 2.50 -3.52
N LYS A 51 -14.94 1.95 -4.70
CA LYS A 51 -14.00 1.89 -5.83
C LYS A 51 -13.59 3.29 -6.26
N HIS A 52 -14.53 4.22 -6.38
CA HIS A 52 -14.27 5.60 -6.72
C HIS A 52 -13.33 6.25 -5.70
N LEU A 53 -13.66 6.15 -4.39
CA LEU A 53 -12.83 6.67 -3.30
C LEU A 53 -11.40 6.09 -3.35
N TYR A 54 -11.26 4.79 -3.57
CA TYR A 54 -9.96 4.15 -3.71
C TYR A 54 -9.17 4.70 -4.90
N THR A 55 -9.79 4.82 -6.08
CA THR A 55 -9.11 5.32 -7.29
C THR A 55 -8.80 6.82 -7.24
N SER A 56 -9.59 7.61 -6.50
CA SER A 56 -9.39 9.06 -6.33
C SER A 56 -8.46 9.43 -5.17
N THR A 57 -8.09 8.47 -4.33
CA THR A 57 -7.10 8.66 -3.26
C THR A 57 -5.71 8.38 -3.80
N ASN A 58 -4.73 9.21 -3.48
CA ASN A 58 -3.34 8.96 -3.85
C ASN A 58 -2.89 7.61 -3.26
N PRO A 59 -2.26 6.73 -4.06
CA PRO A 59 -1.96 5.37 -3.61
C PRO A 59 -0.97 5.32 -2.44
N VAL A 60 -0.09 6.31 -2.28
CA VAL A 60 0.79 6.43 -1.11
C VAL A 60 -0.03 6.69 0.15
N ILE A 61 -1.03 7.57 0.06
CA ILE A 61 -1.93 7.87 1.19
C ILE A 61 -2.74 6.65 1.59
N SER A 62 -3.28 5.90 0.64
CA SER A 62 -3.95 4.63 0.93
C SER A 62 -3.03 3.62 1.62
N GLY A 63 -1.78 3.49 1.15
CA GLY A 63 -0.78 2.61 1.78
C GLY A 63 -0.40 3.07 3.19
N PHE A 64 -0.30 4.37 3.41
CA PHE A 64 -0.03 4.94 4.72
C PHE A 64 -1.21 4.76 5.69
N ALA A 65 -2.44 4.99 5.23
CA ALA A 65 -3.65 4.69 6.00
C ALA A 65 -3.74 3.22 6.38
N PHE A 66 -3.40 2.30 5.47
CA PHE A 66 -3.32 0.88 5.77
C PHE A 66 -2.25 0.56 6.84
N SER A 67 -1.08 1.19 6.76
CA SER A 67 -0.03 1.07 7.79
C SER A 67 -0.51 1.52 9.16
N LEU A 68 -1.21 2.66 9.23
CA LEU A 68 -1.79 3.18 10.47
C LEU A 68 -2.89 2.25 11.02
N ALA A 69 -3.69 1.63 10.15
CA ALA A 69 -4.70 0.67 10.56
C ALA A 69 -4.10 -0.64 11.12
N LEU A 70 -2.93 -1.07 10.62
CA LEU A 70 -2.22 -2.24 11.13
C LEU A 70 -1.52 -1.98 12.47
N PHE A 71 -1.09 -0.74 12.74
CA PHE A 71 -0.37 -0.38 13.97
C PHE A 71 -1.04 -0.89 15.26
N PRO A 72 -2.33 -0.59 15.56
CA PRO A 72 -2.95 -1.06 16.80
C PRO A 72 -3.05 -2.59 16.86
N ILE A 73 -3.21 -3.26 15.71
CA ILE A 73 -3.25 -4.73 15.64
C ILE A 73 -1.90 -5.31 16.05
N PHE A 74 -0.80 -4.81 15.47
CA PHE A 74 0.54 -5.26 15.84
C PHE A 74 0.88 -4.93 17.29
N LEU A 75 0.47 -3.78 17.80
CA LEU A 75 0.66 -3.41 19.19
C LEU A 75 -0.04 -4.40 20.13
N ILE A 76 -1.33 -4.66 19.93
CA ILE A 76 -2.11 -5.59 20.76
C ILE A 76 -1.53 -7.00 20.68
N VAL A 77 -1.26 -7.51 19.47
CA VAL A 77 -0.70 -8.85 19.27
C VAL A 77 0.69 -8.95 19.90
N SER A 78 1.49 -7.89 19.87
CA SER A 78 2.81 -7.88 20.50
C SER A 78 2.74 -7.98 22.02
N GLU A 79 1.78 -7.28 22.64
CA GLU A 79 1.60 -7.29 24.09
C GLU A 79 1.03 -8.61 24.59
N VAL A 80 0.06 -9.18 23.87
CA VAL A 80 -0.54 -10.49 24.22
C VAL A 80 0.48 -11.61 24.15
N ASN A 81 1.32 -11.63 23.11
CA ASN A 81 2.32 -12.68 22.91
C ASN A 81 3.68 -12.36 23.54
N LYS A 82 3.84 -11.18 24.17
CA LYS A 82 5.12 -10.63 24.64
C LYS A 82 6.25 -10.76 23.63
N ASN A 83 5.90 -10.55 22.36
CA ASN A 83 6.79 -10.61 21.21
C ASN A 83 6.61 -9.35 20.36
N TYR A 84 7.61 -8.47 20.38
CA TYR A 84 7.55 -7.15 19.74
C TYR A 84 7.91 -7.16 18.25
N SER A 85 8.37 -8.28 17.71
CA SER A 85 8.83 -8.42 16.32
C SER A 85 7.67 -8.79 15.36
N GLN A 86 6.44 -8.34 15.62
CA GLN A 86 5.25 -8.74 14.84
C GLN A 86 5.34 -8.31 13.37
N VAL A 87 5.86 -7.11 13.09
CA VAL A 87 6.08 -6.63 11.72
C VAL A 87 7.06 -7.55 10.98
N ASP A 88 8.13 -7.99 11.64
CA ASP A 88 9.13 -8.87 11.04
C ASP A 88 8.53 -10.25 10.72
N ARG A 89 7.60 -10.76 11.55
CA ARG A 89 6.92 -12.04 11.29
C ARG A 89 6.12 -12.04 9.99
N VAL A 90 5.54 -10.89 9.63
CA VAL A 90 4.74 -10.73 8.40
C VAL A 90 5.51 -10.05 7.28
N TRP A 91 6.80 -9.76 7.48
CA TRP A 91 7.65 -9.05 6.52
C TRP A 91 7.81 -9.79 5.20
N SER A 92 7.70 -11.12 5.19
CA SER A 92 7.73 -11.88 3.93
C SER A 92 6.52 -11.59 3.03
N ILE A 93 5.45 -11.00 3.56
CA ILE A 93 4.18 -10.78 2.87
C ILE A 93 3.93 -9.29 2.59
N LEU A 94 4.15 -8.42 3.59
CA LEU A 94 3.77 -7.00 3.52
C LEU A 94 4.32 -6.26 2.29
N PRO A 95 5.60 -6.36 1.90
CA PRO A 95 6.13 -5.62 0.73
C PRO A 95 5.41 -5.97 -0.58
N THR A 96 5.08 -7.25 -0.78
CA THR A 96 4.34 -7.70 -1.97
C THR A 96 2.90 -7.21 -1.95
N LEU A 97 2.25 -7.14 -0.77
CA LEU A 97 0.93 -6.54 -0.64
C LEU A 97 0.93 -5.05 -1.03
N TYR A 98 1.95 -4.27 -0.62
CA TYR A 98 2.09 -2.88 -1.05
C TYR A 98 2.29 -2.77 -2.57
N ASN A 99 3.16 -3.60 -3.15
CA ASN A 99 3.35 -3.60 -4.61
C ASN A 99 2.06 -3.97 -5.37
N ALA A 100 1.30 -4.94 -4.85
CA ALA A 100 0.01 -5.34 -5.41
C ALA A 100 -0.99 -4.18 -5.36
N HIS A 101 -1.06 -3.46 -4.24
CA HIS A 101 -1.86 -2.25 -4.10
C HIS A 101 -1.52 -1.20 -5.17
N PHE A 102 -0.23 -0.87 -5.36
CA PHE A 102 0.17 0.07 -6.42
C PHE A 102 -0.18 -0.42 -7.83
N ALA A 103 0.00 -1.72 -8.11
CA ALA A 103 -0.33 -2.31 -9.41
C ALA A 103 -1.84 -2.26 -9.69
N ILE A 104 -2.67 -2.61 -8.70
CA ILE A 104 -4.13 -2.58 -8.79
C ILE A 104 -4.61 -1.14 -8.99
N TRP A 105 -4.13 -0.20 -8.16
CA TRP A 105 -4.51 1.20 -8.26
C TRP A 105 -4.17 1.79 -9.63
N ALA A 106 -2.97 1.50 -10.16
CA ALA A 106 -2.54 1.96 -11.47
C ALA A 106 -3.40 1.37 -12.60
N ARG A 107 -3.75 0.08 -12.50
CA ARG A 107 -4.61 -0.61 -13.48
C ARG A 107 -6.03 -0.02 -13.50
N LEU A 108 -6.61 0.23 -12.33
CA LEU A 108 -7.94 0.81 -12.21
C LEU A 108 -8.01 2.25 -12.72
N ASN A 109 -6.90 2.98 -12.66
CA ASN A 109 -6.77 4.34 -13.22
C ASN A 109 -6.30 4.38 -14.69
N GLY A 110 -6.22 3.23 -15.37
CA GLY A 110 -5.84 3.16 -16.79
C GLY A 110 -4.39 3.56 -17.10
N LEU A 111 -3.50 3.47 -16.10
CA LEU A 111 -2.08 3.83 -16.27
C LEU A 111 -1.28 2.68 -16.90
N PRO A 112 -0.15 2.96 -17.57
CA PRO A 112 0.76 1.92 -18.04
C PRO A 112 1.35 1.14 -16.85
N THR A 113 0.99 -0.15 -16.71
CA THR A 113 1.35 -0.95 -15.53
C THR A 113 2.59 -1.82 -15.69
N GLN A 114 3.18 -1.95 -16.89
CA GLN A 114 4.26 -2.92 -17.15
C GLN A 114 5.40 -2.90 -16.10
N LYS A 115 5.85 -1.71 -15.70
CA LYS A 115 6.93 -1.56 -14.72
C LYS A 115 6.52 -2.04 -13.33
N VAL A 116 5.35 -1.63 -12.86
CA VAL A 116 4.84 -2.02 -11.53
C VAL A 116 4.42 -3.49 -11.50
N ASP A 117 3.90 -4.02 -12.61
CA ASP A 117 3.59 -5.44 -12.79
C ASP A 117 4.87 -6.30 -12.72
N ASN A 118 5.97 -5.85 -13.33
CA ASN A 118 7.26 -6.54 -13.23
C ASN A 118 7.75 -6.56 -11.77
N VAL A 119 7.68 -5.42 -11.06
CA VAL A 119 8.04 -5.34 -9.63
C VAL A 119 7.17 -6.28 -8.80
N LEU A 120 5.86 -6.31 -9.08
CA LEU A 120 4.93 -7.23 -8.42
C LEU A 120 5.32 -8.68 -8.67
N ALA A 121 5.60 -9.09 -9.90
CA ALA A 121 5.99 -10.45 -10.24
C ALA A 121 7.26 -10.89 -9.49
N PHE A 122 8.30 -10.05 -9.47
CA PHE A 122 9.52 -10.34 -8.70
C PHE A 122 9.26 -10.40 -7.19
N SER A 123 8.42 -9.50 -6.66
CA SER A 123 8.08 -9.50 -5.23
C SER A 123 7.25 -10.72 -4.82
N VAL A 124 6.38 -11.24 -5.69
CA VAL A 124 5.65 -12.50 -5.48
C VAL A 124 6.61 -13.68 -5.35
N ILE A 125 7.61 -13.80 -6.25
CA ILE A 125 8.64 -14.85 -6.15
C ILE A 125 9.43 -14.70 -4.84
N TRP A 126 9.80 -13.47 -4.48
CA TRP A 126 10.50 -13.17 -3.24
C TRP A 126 9.68 -13.54 -1.99
N THR A 127 8.39 -13.22 -1.96
CA THR A 127 7.45 -13.61 -0.90
C THR A 127 7.35 -15.11 -0.78
N MET A 128 7.15 -15.83 -1.89
CA MET A 128 7.09 -17.30 -1.87
C MET A 128 8.36 -17.90 -1.26
N ARG A 129 9.54 -17.41 -1.68
CA ARG A 129 10.84 -17.86 -1.15
C ARG A 129 10.97 -17.57 0.35
N LEU A 130 10.68 -16.35 0.79
CA LEU A 130 10.87 -15.95 2.20
C LEU A 130 9.86 -16.61 3.12
N THR A 131 8.58 -16.66 2.75
CA THR A 131 7.55 -17.34 3.54
C THR A 131 7.87 -18.82 3.70
N TYR A 132 8.33 -19.50 2.64
CA TYR A 132 8.80 -20.87 2.74
C TYR A 132 10.02 -21.02 3.65
N ASN A 133 10.99 -20.10 3.55
CA ASN A 133 12.19 -20.09 4.39
C ASN A 133 11.89 -19.81 5.87
N TYR A 134 10.91 -18.97 6.16
CA TYR A 134 10.49 -18.66 7.53
C TYR A 134 9.73 -19.85 8.12
N TRP A 135 8.85 -20.47 7.35
CA TRP A 135 8.13 -21.69 7.74
C TRP A 135 9.08 -22.86 8.04
N ARG A 136 9.99 -23.20 7.12
CA ARG A 136 10.94 -24.33 7.30
C ARG A 136 11.87 -24.16 8.51
N LYS A 137 12.11 -22.92 8.95
CA LYS A 137 12.94 -22.58 10.11
C LYS A 137 12.14 -22.47 11.41
N GLY A 138 10.86 -22.83 11.39
CA GLY A 138 10.00 -22.82 12.58
C GLY A 138 9.42 -21.45 12.94
N GLY A 139 9.52 -20.43 12.09
CA GLY A 139 9.07 -19.06 12.41
C GLY A 139 7.56 -18.91 12.68
N TYR A 140 6.75 -19.86 12.18
CA TYR A 140 5.30 -19.91 12.46
C TYR A 140 4.93 -20.85 13.60
N GLN A 141 5.91 -21.49 14.26
CA GLN A 141 5.62 -22.24 15.48
C GLN A 141 5.21 -21.26 16.58
N VAL A 142 4.26 -21.69 17.42
CA VAL A 142 3.89 -20.94 18.62
C VAL A 142 5.07 -21.05 19.57
N GLY A 143 5.65 -19.89 19.91
CA GLY A 143 6.61 -19.72 21.00
C GLY A 143 5.90 -19.12 22.19
#